data_AF-A0A9E4C8E3-F1
#
_entry.id   AF-A0A9E4C8E3-F1
#
_cell.length_a   1.000
_cell.length_b   1.000
_cell.length_c   1.000
_cell.angle_alpha   90.00
_cell.angle_beta   90.00
_cell.angle_gamma   90.00
#
_symmetry.space_group_name_H-M   'P 1'
#
loop_
_entity.id
_entity.type
_entity.pdbx_description
1 polymer ?
#
loop_
_entity_poly.entity_id
_entity_poly.type
_entity_poly.pdbx_seq_one_letter_code
_entity_poly.pdbx_strand_id
1 'polypeptide(L)'
;TLVLGPFLTWRRPMDAVQLTAFSPQEEDFAIAGMCRFAPYWFGCFPRLFAEHERFIYPERMQPHERSAWRRAVELFLRKVSFWSRKSPLLKSPYNTARVAALREMFPRAKFIHIVRHPHATYRSNVHLAEHGWAVFQLQDADPQTSFASRILENYRDQEDAFYRDAAALPPHDVAEVRFEDLEGDAIGEVRKIYDALSLEFTPQFEARLRAYLESVAGYQKNRFKKLPADEQARVDAVMGDYARRWGYADDGSAAGKAA
;
A
#
# COMPACT_ATOMS: atom_id res chain seq x y z
N THR A 1 -23.31 -14.39 9.97
CA THR A 1 -22.01 -13.68 10.07
C THR A 1 -21.57 -13.38 11.51
N LEU A 2 -22.48 -13.25 12.49
CA LEU A 2 -22.14 -12.97 13.91
C LEU A 2 -21.44 -14.10 14.69
N VAL A 3 -21.53 -15.36 14.25
CA VAL A 3 -21.03 -16.52 15.03
C VAL A 3 -19.49 -16.67 14.98
N LEU A 4 -18.83 -16.18 13.93
CA LEU A 4 -17.37 -16.32 13.76
C LEU A 4 -16.57 -15.10 14.23
N GLY A 5 -17.22 -13.97 14.53
CA GLY A 5 -16.56 -12.72 14.89
C GLY A 5 -15.51 -12.83 16.01
N PRO A 6 -15.78 -13.55 17.13
CA PRO A 6 -14.80 -13.75 18.20
C PRO A 6 -13.60 -14.62 17.77
N PHE A 7 -13.83 -15.63 16.91
CA PHE A 7 -12.81 -16.59 16.45
C PHE A 7 -11.98 -16.08 15.26
N LEU A 8 -12.41 -15.00 14.63
CA LEU A 8 -11.71 -14.33 13.52
C LEU A 8 -10.84 -13.16 13.99
N THR A 9 -10.74 -12.94 15.31
CA THR A 9 -9.79 -11.96 15.86
C THR A 9 -8.39 -12.55 15.80
N TRP A 10 -7.64 -12.17 14.78
CA TRP A 10 -6.27 -12.60 14.58
C TRP A 10 -5.36 -11.38 14.59
N ARG A 11 -4.26 -11.46 15.33
CA ARG A 11 -3.15 -10.51 15.18
C ARG A 11 -2.32 -10.98 14.00
N ARG A 12 -2.19 -10.12 12.99
CA ARG A 12 -1.39 -10.46 11.81
C ARG A 12 0.05 -10.75 12.22
N PRO A 13 0.70 -11.79 11.66
CA PRO A 13 2.03 -12.20 12.05
C PRO A 13 3.10 -11.17 11.67
N MET A 14 2.84 -10.37 10.62
CA MET A 14 3.80 -9.37 10.13
C MET A 14 3.84 -8.08 10.95
N ASP A 15 2.76 -7.68 11.63
CA ASP A 15 2.68 -6.35 12.28
C ASP A 15 1.78 -6.27 13.52
N ALA A 16 1.28 -7.42 14.00
CA ALA A 16 0.43 -7.54 15.18
C ALA A 16 -0.85 -6.69 15.17
N VAL A 17 -1.25 -6.13 14.02
CA VAL A 17 -2.51 -5.40 13.87
C VAL A 17 -3.67 -6.37 14.10
N GLN A 18 -4.63 -5.95 14.92
CA GLN A 18 -5.84 -6.73 15.17
C GLN A 18 -6.76 -6.67 13.96
N LEU A 19 -6.94 -7.82 13.32
CA LEU A 19 -7.87 -7.99 12.23
C LEU A 19 -9.21 -8.48 12.78
N THR A 20 -10.29 -7.86 12.31
CA THR A 20 -11.66 -8.30 12.55
C THR A 20 -12.36 -8.44 11.20
N ALA A 21 -13.51 -9.09 11.17
CA ALA A 21 -14.35 -9.17 9.97
C ALA A 21 -14.81 -7.80 9.43
N PHE A 22 -14.65 -6.73 10.22
CA PHE A 22 -15.04 -5.36 9.88
C PHE A 22 -13.84 -4.42 9.74
N SER A 23 -12.61 -4.91 9.93
CA SER A 23 -11.41 -4.09 9.75
C SER A 23 -11.24 -3.75 8.27
N PRO A 24 -10.83 -2.51 7.93
CA PRO A 24 -10.48 -2.16 6.55
C PRO A 24 -9.47 -3.15 5.97
N GLN A 25 -9.73 -3.63 4.75
CA GLN A 25 -8.87 -4.54 4.01
C GLN A 25 -8.53 -3.93 2.65
N GLU A 26 -7.44 -4.40 2.07
CA GLU A 26 -7.06 -4.02 0.71
C GLU A 26 -7.99 -4.69 -0.30
N GLU A 27 -8.44 -3.93 -1.30
CA GLU A 27 -9.37 -4.42 -2.31
C GLU A 27 -8.75 -5.51 -3.19
N ASP A 28 -7.43 -5.52 -3.39
CA ASP A 28 -6.74 -6.52 -4.20
C ASP A 28 -6.95 -7.95 -3.67
N PHE A 29 -7.23 -8.15 -2.37
CA PHE A 29 -7.63 -9.45 -1.85
C PHE A 29 -8.99 -9.89 -2.38
N ALA A 30 -9.96 -8.97 -2.44
CA ALA A 30 -11.27 -9.24 -3.02
C ALA A 30 -11.15 -9.47 -4.54
N ILE A 31 -10.30 -8.69 -5.23
CA ILE A 31 -10.05 -8.86 -6.66
C ILE A 31 -9.39 -10.21 -6.96
N ALA A 32 -8.43 -10.65 -6.14
CA ALA A 32 -7.82 -11.97 -6.26
C ALA A 32 -8.84 -13.11 -6.12
N GLY A 33 -9.84 -12.95 -5.25
CA GLY A 33 -10.96 -13.90 -5.13
C GLY A 33 -11.97 -13.85 -6.30
N MET A 34 -11.97 -12.77 -7.10
CA MET A 34 -12.90 -12.57 -8.21
C MET A 34 -12.29 -12.88 -9.59
N CYS A 35 -10.96 -12.80 -9.73
CA CYS A 35 -10.25 -13.16 -10.95
C CYS A 35 -8.79 -13.59 -10.66
N ARG A 36 -8.20 -14.41 -11.54
CA ARG A 36 -6.81 -14.90 -11.36
C ARG A 36 -5.74 -13.82 -11.58
N PHE A 37 -6.10 -12.68 -12.17
CA PHE A 37 -5.19 -11.62 -12.61
C PHE A 37 -4.94 -10.60 -11.49
N ALA A 38 -4.38 -11.09 -10.38
CA ALA A 38 -4.07 -10.30 -9.20
C ALA A 38 -2.66 -10.61 -8.70
N PRO A 39 -1.96 -9.62 -8.12
CA PRO A 39 -0.58 -9.79 -7.66
C PRO A 39 -0.48 -10.73 -6.46
N TYR A 40 -1.44 -10.70 -5.52
CA TYR A 40 -1.33 -11.42 -4.25
C TYR A 40 -1.16 -12.94 -4.33
N TRP A 41 -1.44 -13.56 -5.48
CA TRP A 41 -1.18 -14.98 -5.69
C TRP A 41 0.31 -15.36 -5.61
N PHE A 42 1.26 -14.42 -5.80
CA PHE A 42 2.68 -14.72 -5.54
C PHE A 42 2.95 -15.09 -4.07
N GLY A 43 2.14 -14.59 -3.13
CA GLY A 43 2.28 -14.91 -1.72
C GLY A 43 1.94 -16.37 -1.42
N CYS A 44 1.00 -16.95 -2.18
CA CYS A 44 0.65 -18.37 -2.10
C CYS A 44 1.59 -19.26 -2.93
N PHE A 45 2.03 -18.77 -4.09
CA PHE A 45 2.81 -19.53 -5.07
C PHE A 45 4.10 -18.78 -5.44
N PRO A 46 5.14 -18.82 -4.58
CA PRO A 46 6.34 -18.01 -4.75
C PRO A 46 7.14 -18.35 -6.02
N ARG A 47 7.02 -19.56 -6.58
CA ARG A 47 7.68 -19.87 -7.88
C ARG A 47 7.01 -19.18 -9.07
N LEU A 48 5.78 -18.69 -8.89
CA LEU A 48 5.03 -17.90 -9.88
C LEU A 48 5.12 -16.39 -9.62
N PHE A 49 6.07 -15.95 -8.78
CA PHE A 49 6.20 -14.54 -8.41
C PHE A 49 6.25 -13.63 -9.64
N ALA A 50 7.11 -13.94 -10.61
CA ALA A 50 7.24 -13.15 -11.83
C ALA A 50 5.95 -13.09 -12.66
N GLU A 51 5.21 -14.21 -12.73
CA GLU A 51 3.94 -14.25 -13.46
C GLU A 51 2.91 -13.34 -12.80
N HIS A 52 2.85 -13.31 -11.47
CA HIS A 52 1.84 -12.55 -10.75
C HIS A 52 2.22 -11.09 -10.50
N GLU A 53 3.50 -10.79 -10.36
CA GLU A 53 4.02 -9.42 -10.21
C GLU A 53 3.64 -8.54 -11.40
N ARG A 54 3.60 -9.09 -12.63
CA ARG A 54 3.17 -8.30 -13.79
C ARG A 54 1.72 -7.79 -13.68
N PHE A 55 0.87 -8.41 -12.85
CA PHE A 55 -0.51 -7.94 -12.61
C PHE A 55 -0.59 -6.73 -11.68
N ILE A 56 0.54 -6.26 -11.15
CA ILE A 56 0.63 -4.92 -10.56
C ILE A 56 0.41 -3.86 -11.65
N TYR A 57 0.93 -4.11 -12.85
CA TYR A 57 1.04 -3.16 -13.97
C TYR A 57 0.02 -3.47 -15.07
N PRO A 58 -1.10 -2.73 -15.18
CA PRO A 58 -2.14 -2.99 -16.18
C PRO A 58 -1.61 -2.98 -17.62
N GLU A 59 -0.60 -2.17 -17.92
CA GLU A 59 0.08 -2.08 -19.21
C GLU A 59 0.82 -3.36 -19.60
N ARG A 60 1.29 -4.15 -18.62
CA ARG A 60 1.96 -5.45 -18.82
C ARG A 60 0.98 -6.63 -18.96
N MET A 61 -0.33 -6.38 -18.78
CA MET A 61 -1.37 -7.39 -18.96
C MET A 61 -1.77 -7.55 -20.43
N GLN A 62 -2.05 -8.79 -20.84
CA GLN A 62 -2.68 -9.05 -22.13
C GLN A 62 -4.10 -8.45 -22.17
N PRO A 63 -4.64 -8.12 -23.37
CA PRO A 63 -5.93 -7.45 -23.48
C PRO A 63 -7.09 -8.15 -22.74
N HIS A 64 -7.15 -9.49 -22.82
CA HIS A 64 -8.19 -10.27 -22.15
C HIS A 64 -8.04 -10.26 -20.61
N GLU A 65 -6.80 -10.23 -20.12
CA GLU A 65 -6.48 -10.19 -18.68
C GLU A 65 -6.84 -8.82 -18.11
N ARG A 66 -6.42 -7.74 -18.79
CA ARG A 66 -6.77 -6.36 -18.43
C ARG A 66 -8.28 -6.17 -18.40
N SER A 67 -8.98 -6.68 -19.41
CA SER A 67 -10.44 -6.62 -19.48
C SER A 67 -11.11 -7.35 -18.32
N ALA A 68 -10.61 -8.54 -17.94
CA ALA A 68 -11.13 -9.30 -16.81
C ALA A 68 -10.86 -8.61 -15.46
N TRP A 69 -9.65 -8.09 -15.25
CA TRP A 69 -9.28 -7.32 -14.06
C TRP A 69 -10.18 -6.06 -13.91
N ARG A 70 -10.35 -5.28 -14.99
CA ARG A 70 -11.24 -4.10 -14.98
C ARG A 70 -12.67 -4.46 -14.59
N ARG A 71 -13.24 -5.53 -15.16
CA ARG A 71 -14.58 -6.02 -14.79
C ARG A 71 -14.67 -6.42 -13.32
N ALA A 72 -13.63 -7.06 -12.78
CA ALA A 72 -13.60 -7.46 -11.38
C ALA A 72 -13.59 -6.23 -10.45
N VAL A 73 -12.71 -5.26 -10.73
CA VAL A 73 -12.62 -3.99 -9.97
C VAL A 73 -13.94 -3.22 -10.03
N GLU A 74 -14.52 -3.08 -11.22
CA GLU A 74 -15.79 -2.38 -11.39
C GLU A 74 -16.93 -3.09 -10.64
N LEU A 75 -17.03 -4.41 -10.75
CA LEU A 75 -18.07 -5.18 -10.05
C LEU A 75 -17.91 -5.09 -8.52
N PHE A 76 -16.68 -5.16 -8.02
CA PHE A 76 -16.38 -5.00 -6.60
C PHE A 76 -16.84 -3.62 -6.10
N LEU A 77 -16.42 -2.56 -6.79
CA LEU A 77 -16.77 -1.19 -6.41
C LEU A 77 -18.27 -0.89 -6.53
N ARG A 78 -18.94 -1.44 -7.54
CA ARG A 78 -20.42 -1.36 -7.65
C ARG A 78 -21.09 -2.00 -6.44
N LYS A 79 -20.63 -3.17 -5.98
CA LYS A 79 -21.20 -3.85 -4.80
C LYS A 79 -20.99 -3.03 -3.52
N VAL A 80 -19.78 -2.55 -3.27
CA VAL A 80 -19.45 -1.76 -2.07
C VAL A 80 -20.20 -0.43 -2.05
N SER A 81 -20.27 0.25 -3.19
CA SER A 81 -20.98 1.53 -3.31
C SER A 81 -22.49 1.36 -3.18
N PHE A 82 -23.05 0.28 -3.75
CA PHE A 82 -24.48 -0.03 -3.63
C PHE A 82 -24.87 -0.30 -2.16
N TRP A 83 -24.04 -1.04 -1.44
CA TRP A 83 -24.28 -1.38 -0.03
C TRP A 83 -24.17 -0.17 0.90
N SER A 84 -23.11 0.65 0.75
CA SER A 84 -22.84 1.75 1.67
C SER A 84 -23.52 3.07 1.29
N ARG A 85 -23.87 3.26 0.01
CA ARG A 85 -24.31 4.54 -0.59
C ARG A 85 -23.33 5.70 -0.36
N LYS A 86 -22.04 5.38 -0.11
CA LYS A 86 -20.96 6.33 0.14
C LYS A 86 -19.87 6.19 -0.92
N SER A 87 -19.03 7.21 -1.04
CA SER A 87 -17.80 7.14 -1.82
C SER A 87 -16.83 6.12 -1.18
N PRO A 88 -16.36 5.10 -1.93
CA PRO A 88 -15.36 4.16 -1.42
C PRO A 88 -14.01 4.84 -1.18
N LEU A 89 -13.36 4.53 -0.06
CA LEU A 89 -11.95 4.80 0.18
C LEU A 89 -11.20 3.48 0.07
N LEU A 90 -10.30 3.39 -0.90
CA LEU A 90 -9.51 2.19 -1.20
C LEU A 90 -8.08 2.37 -0.74
N LYS A 91 -7.42 1.26 -0.38
CA LYS A 91 -5.98 1.26 -0.11
C LYS A 91 -5.40 -0.09 -0.52
N SER A 92 -4.52 -0.03 -1.51
CA SER A 92 -3.64 -1.11 -1.93
C SER A 92 -2.31 -0.48 -2.34
N PRO A 93 -1.15 -1.04 -1.94
CA PRO A 93 0.14 -0.52 -2.38
C PRO A 93 0.30 -0.60 -3.90
N TYR A 94 -0.31 -1.59 -4.55
CA TYR A 94 -0.22 -1.76 -6.00
C TYR A 94 -0.94 -0.67 -6.79
N ASN A 95 -1.81 0.12 -6.15
CA ASN A 95 -2.43 1.26 -6.82
C ASN A 95 -1.44 2.37 -7.17
N THR A 96 -0.26 2.41 -6.55
CA THR A 96 0.85 3.30 -6.92
C THR A 96 1.19 3.15 -8.41
N ALA A 97 1.21 1.92 -8.93
CA ALA A 97 1.45 1.65 -10.36
C ALA A 97 0.20 1.64 -11.25
N ARG A 98 -0.99 1.95 -10.72
CA ARG A 98 -2.28 1.82 -11.44
C ARG A 98 -2.99 3.15 -11.65
N VAL A 99 -2.34 4.27 -11.36
CA VAL A 99 -2.95 5.61 -11.39
C VAL A 99 -3.61 5.89 -12.74
N ALA A 100 -2.92 5.68 -13.88
CA ALA A 100 -3.51 5.92 -15.19
C ALA A 100 -4.73 5.03 -15.47
N ALA A 101 -4.63 3.73 -15.17
CA ALA A 101 -5.73 2.79 -15.39
C ALA A 101 -6.95 3.09 -14.52
N LEU A 102 -6.73 3.43 -13.25
CA LEU A 102 -7.79 3.82 -12.32
C LEU A 102 -8.43 5.16 -12.72
N ARG A 103 -7.64 6.12 -13.20
CA ARG A 103 -8.17 7.39 -13.73
C ARG A 103 -9.03 7.18 -14.97
N GLU A 104 -8.62 6.28 -15.87
CA GLU A 104 -9.40 5.92 -17.06
C GLU A 104 -10.75 5.27 -16.69
N MET A 105 -10.73 4.36 -15.71
CA MET A 105 -11.94 3.68 -15.23
C MET A 105 -12.85 4.62 -14.42
N PHE A 106 -12.26 5.51 -13.64
CA PHE A 106 -12.94 6.40 -12.70
C PHE A 106 -12.42 7.83 -12.88
N PRO A 107 -12.97 8.61 -13.84
CA PRO A 107 -12.46 9.95 -14.17
C PRO A 107 -12.55 10.98 -13.05
N ARG A 108 -13.23 10.67 -11.94
CA ARG A 108 -13.33 11.51 -10.74
C ARG A 108 -12.57 10.94 -9.53
N ALA A 109 -11.76 9.90 -9.73
CA ALA A 109 -10.93 9.35 -8.68
C ALA A 109 -9.90 10.37 -8.23
N LYS A 110 -9.67 10.36 -6.92
CA LYS A 110 -8.65 11.15 -6.22
C LYS A 110 -7.63 10.20 -5.63
N PHE A 111 -6.36 10.60 -5.62
CA PHE A 111 -5.22 9.76 -5.25
C PHE A 111 -4.50 10.35 -4.05
N ILE A 112 -4.13 9.49 -3.10
CA ILE A 112 -3.30 9.84 -1.95
C ILE A 112 -2.05 8.97 -2.04
N HIS A 113 -0.90 9.60 -2.17
CA HIS A 113 0.39 8.94 -2.22
C HIS A 113 1.09 9.07 -0.88
N ILE A 114 1.40 7.95 -0.25
CA ILE A 114 2.08 7.92 1.05
C ILE A 114 3.52 7.50 0.79
N VAL A 115 4.45 8.42 1.03
CA VAL A 115 5.89 8.17 0.90
C VAL A 115 6.49 7.89 2.28
N ARG A 116 7.56 7.11 2.32
CA ARG A 116 8.27 6.76 3.56
C ARG A 116 9.74 6.58 3.24
N HIS A 117 10.62 6.82 4.22
CA HIS A 117 12.06 6.65 4.03
C HIS A 117 12.38 5.29 3.36
N PRO A 118 13.08 5.26 2.21
CA PRO A 118 13.26 4.04 1.42
C PRO A 118 13.84 2.85 2.20
N HIS A 119 14.83 3.09 3.06
CA HIS A 119 15.40 2.03 3.92
C HIS A 119 14.33 1.38 4.82
N ALA A 120 13.43 2.18 5.40
CA ALA A 120 12.38 1.67 6.26
C ALA A 120 11.33 0.87 5.47
N THR A 121 10.97 1.34 4.28
CA THR A 121 10.04 0.67 3.35
C THR A 121 10.60 -0.66 2.85
N TYR A 122 11.84 -0.66 2.35
CA TYR A 122 12.53 -1.87 1.86
C TYR A 122 12.59 -2.94 2.94
N ARG A 123 13.12 -2.58 4.12
CA ARG A 123 13.23 -3.48 5.28
C ARG A 123 11.89 -4.06 5.73
N SER A 124 10.84 -3.23 5.74
CA SER A 124 9.49 -3.68 6.09
C SER A 124 8.95 -4.69 5.08
N ASN A 125 9.22 -4.50 3.79
CA ASN A 125 8.80 -5.43 2.75
C ASN A 125 9.58 -6.75 2.79
N VAL A 126 10.89 -6.71 3.06
CA VAL A 126 11.69 -7.93 3.26
C VAL A 126 11.14 -8.73 4.44
N HIS A 127 10.89 -8.07 5.58
CA HIS A 127 10.29 -8.72 6.73
C HIS A 127 8.89 -9.30 6.43
N LEU A 128 8.06 -8.55 5.71
CA LEU A 128 6.75 -9.00 5.25
C LEU A 128 6.86 -10.26 4.37
N ALA A 129 7.85 -10.33 3.48
CA ALA A 129 8.06 -11.51 2.64
C ALA A 129 8.49 -12.74 3.45
N GLU A 130 9.43 -12.56 4.37
CA GLU A 130 9.99 -13.66 5.18
C GLU A 130 9.02 -14.19 6.25
N HIS A 131 8.22 -13.30 6.88
CA HIS A 131 7.42 -13.65 8.05
C HIS A 131 5.91 -13.57 7.80
N GLY A 132 5.49 -12.68 6.88
CA GLY A 132 4.08 -12.47 6.56
C GLY A 132 3.58 -13.39 5.47
N TRP A 133 4.22 -13.40 4.30
CA TRP A 133 3.79 -14.27 3.20
C TRP A 133 4.04 -15.75 3.47
N ALA A 134 5.10 -16.07 4.22
CA ALA A 134 5.45 -17.45 4.56
C ALA A 134 4.28 -18.26 5.18
N VAL A 135 3.38 -17.62 5.94
CA VAL A 135 2.24 -18.34 6.55
C VAL A 135 1.12 -18.69 5.57
N PHE A 136 1.12 -18.09 4.37
CA PHE A 136 0.12 -18.31 3.32
C PHE A 136 0.65 -19.13 2.15
N GLN A 137 1.93 -19.53 2.19
CA GLN A 137 2.57 -20.27 1.12
C GLN A 137 2.00 -21.69 1.00
N LEU A 138 1.61 -22.04 -0.22
CA LEU A 138 1.19 -23.39 -0.61
C LEU A 138 2.30 -24.11 -1.40
N GLN A 139 3.45 -23.46 -1.56
CA GLN A 139 4.61 -23.93 -2.31
C GLN A 139 5.87 -23.29 -1.75
N ASP A 140 6.97 -24.06 -1.66
CA ASP A 140 8.27 -23.53 -1.27
C ASP A 140 8.80 -22.52 -2.29
N ALA A 141 9.39 -21.43 -1.77
CA ALA A 141 10.11 -20.47 -2.58
C ALA A 141 11.29 -21.13 -3.32
N ASP A 142 11.59 -20.63 -4.52
CA ASP A 142 12.81 -21.03 -5.22
C ASP A 142 14.03 -20.46 -4.45
N PRO A 143 14.97 -21.30 -3.99
CA PRO A 143 16.17 -20.83 -3.28
C PRO A 143 17.01 -19.83 -4.07
N GLN A 144 16.88 -19.80 -5.41
CA GLN A 144 17.59 -18.85 -6.28
C GLN A 144 16.86 -17.52 -6.44
N THR A 145 15.58 -17.43 -6.07
CA THR A 145 14.81 -16.19 -6.15
C THR A 145 14.93 -15.40 -4.84
N SER A 146 15.65 -14.28 -4.90
CA SER A 146 15.72 -13.35 -3.78
C SER A 146 14.52 -12.40 -3.79
N PHE A 147 13.60 -12.55 -2.82
CA PHE A 147 12.51 -11.58 -2.59
C PHE A 147 13.05 -10.16 -2.44
N ALA A 148 14.16 -10.00 -1.71
CA ALA A 148 14.81 -8.71 -1.47
C ALA A 148 15.13 -7.96 -2.77
N SER A 149 15.71 -8.64 -3.76
CA SER A 149 16.06 -8.00 -5.04
C SER A 149 14.83 -7.53 -5.81
N ARG A 150 13.82 -8.41 -5.92
CA ARG A 150 12.57 -8.09 -6.62
C ARG A 150 11.77 -6.99 -5.93
N ILE A 151 11.74 -6.99 -4.60
CA ILE A 151 11.07 -5.96 -3.80
C ILE A 151 11.63 -4.59 -4.13
N LEU A 152 12.97 -4.45 -4.23
CA LEU A 152 13.58 -3.16 -4.49
C LEU A 152 13.33 -2.67 -5.92
N GLU A 153 13.46 -3.56 -6.90
CA GLU A 153 13.14 -3.26 -8.32
C GLU A 153 11.67 -2.89 -8.49
N ASN A 154 10.76 -3.68 -7.90
CA ASN A 154 9.33 -3.42 -7.96
C ASN A 154 8.92 -2.17 -7.16
N TYR A 155 9.67 -1.81 -6.11
CA TYR A 155 9.46 -0.54 -5.42
C TYR A 155 9.80 0.62 -6.35
N ARG A 156 10.95 0.55 -7.02
CA ARG A 156 11.36 1.55 -8.02
C ARG A 156 10.34 1.69 -9.15
N ASP A 157 9.97 0.58 -9.78
CA ASP A 157 9.04 0.55 -10.91
C ASP A 157 7.66 1.13 -10.53
N GLN A 158 7.18 0.89 -9.31
CA GLN A 158 5.94 1.47 -8.82
C GLN A 158 6.03 3.00 -8.68
N GLU A 159 7.12 3.50 -8.11
CA GLU A 159 7.32 4.95 -7.97
C GLU A 159 7.48 5.64 -9.35
N ASP A 160 8.26 5.04 -10.26
CA ASP A 160 8.41 5.54 -11.63
C ASP A 160 7.04 5.58 -12.34
N ALA A 161 6.21 4.55 -12.15
CA ALA A 161 4.84 4.52 -12.68
C ALA A 161 3.93 5.58 -12.06
N PHE A 162 3.98 5.76 -10.73
CA PHE A 162 3.20 6.77 -10.04
C PHE A 162 3.51 8.16 -10.56
N TYR A 163 4.79 8.56 -10.57
CA TYR A 163 5.16 9.92 -10.94
C TYR A 163 4.93 10.22 -12.42
N ARG A 164 5.12 9.22 -13.30
CA ARG A 164 4.76 9.34 -14.72
C ARG A 164 3.26 9.59 -14.89
N ASP A 165 2.42 8.82 -14.22
CA ASP A 165 0.96 8.89 -14.41
C ASP A 165 0.33 10.07 -13.66
N ALA A 166 0.83 10.38 -12.46
CA ALA A 166 0.36 11.49 -11.63
C ALA A 166 0.69 12.86 -12.23
N ALA A 167 1.72 12.96 -13.08
CA ALA A 167 2.06 14.20 -13.78
C ALA A 167 0.93 14.74 -14.67
N ALA A 168 0.02 13.87 -15.13
CA ALA A 168 -1.15 14.24 -15.93
C ALA A 168 -2.41 14.55 -15.10
N LEU A 169 -2.38 14.34 -13.77
CA LEU A 169 -3.53 14.58 -12.91
C LEU A 169 -3.69 16.07 -12.60
N PRO A 170 -4.94 16.56 -12.47
CA PRO A 170 -5.18 17.87 -11.88
C PRO A 170 -4.58 17.95 -10.47
N PRO A 171 -4.00 19.09 -10.05
CA PRO A 171 -3.43 19.24 -8.71
C PRO A 171 -4.40 18.93 -7.56
N HIS A 172 -5.72 19.10 -7.80
CA HIS A 172 -6.76 18.82 -6.82
C HIS A 172 -7.26 17.37 -6.78
N ASP A 173 -6.65 16.48 -7.57
CA ASP A 173 -6.96 15.06 -7.62
C ASP A 173 -5.81 14.19 -7.08
N VAL A 174 -4.69 14.79 -6.63
CA VAL A 174 -3.56 14.09 -6.04
C VAL A 174 -3.03 14.81 -4.80
N ALA A 175 -2.79 14.07 -3.73
CA ALA A 175 -2.10 14.54 -2.55
C ALA A 175 -0.94 13.59 -2.22
N GLU A 176 0.19 14.14 -1.77
CA GLU A 176 1.35 13.37 -1.31
C GLU A 176 1.62 13.70 0.16
N VAL A 177 1.90 12.68 0.97
CA VAL A 177 2.14 12.82 2.41
C VAL A 177 3.28 11.89 2.85
N ARG A 178 4.19 12.40 3.69
CA ARG A 178 5.20 11.56 4.32
C ARG A 178 4.60 10.79 5.49
N PHE A 179 4.95 9.52 5.59
CA PHE A 179 4.55 8.66 6.68
C PHE A 179 4.95 9.24 8.04
N GLU A 180 6.17 9.78 8.15
CA GLU A 180 6.70 10.37 9.38
C GLU A 180 5.94 11.62 9.80
N ASP A 181 5.46 12.44 8.85
CA ASP A 181 4.64 13.61 9.14
C ASP A 181 3.24 13.17 9.61
N LEU A 182 2.65 12.16 8.96
CA LEU A 182 1.36 11.59 9.36
C LEU A 182 1.43 10.95 10.76
N GLU A 183 2.58 10.39 11.16
CA GLU A 183 2.81 9.95 12.54
C GLU A 183 2.89 11.11 13.53
N GLY A 184 3.59 12.19 13.16
CA GLY A 184 3.83 13.33 14.02
C GLY A 184 2.58 14.17 14.28
N ASP A 185 1.76 14.39 13.25
CA ASP A 185 0.50 15.13 13.33
C ASP A 185 -0.56 14.56 12.37
N ALA A 186 -1.15 13.44 12.75
CA ALA A 186 -2.16 12.77 11.92
C ALA A 186 -3.35 13.66 11.53
N ILE A 187 -3.79 14.57 12.42
CA ILE A 187 -4.96 15.41 12.15
C ILE A 187 -4.59 16.55 11.21
N GLY A 188 -3.44 17.19 11.44
CA GLY A 188 -2.91 18.22 10.55
C GLY A 188 -2.69 17.70 9.14
N GLU A 189 -2.03 16.53 9.00
CA GLU A 189 -1.78 15.93 7.70
C GLU A 189 -3.06 15.48 6.98
N VAL A 190 -4.03 14.88 7.69
CA VAL A 190 -5.32 14.54 7.06
C VAL A 190 -6.06 15.80 6.62
N ARG A 191 -6.01 16.90 7.37
CA ARG A 191 -6.60 18.17 6.95
C ARG A 191 -5.94 18.69 5.66
N LYS A 192 -4.61 18.71 5.60
CA LYS A 192 -3.86 19.11 4.38
C LYS A 192 -4.25 18.25 3.16
N ILE A 193 -4.41 16.94 3.35
CA ILE A 193 -4.87 16.04 2.29
C ILE A 193 -6.27 16.43 1.81
N TYR A 194 -7.21 16.70 2.73
CA TYR A 194 -8.56 17.12 2.38
C TYR A 194 -8.55 18.45 1.59
N ASP A 195 -7.77 19.42 2.05
CA ASP A 195 -7.62 20.72 1.37
C ASP A 195 -7.03 20.53 -0.04
N ALA A 196 -5.94 19.77 -0.17
CA ALA A 196 -5.31 19.46 -1.45
C ALA A 196 -6.29 18.78 -2.42
N LEU A 197 -7.11 17.87 -1.91
CA LEU A 197 -8.10 17.13 -2.69
C LEU A 197 -9.42 17.88 -2.91
N SER A 198 -9.55 19.12 -2.43
CA SER A 198 -10.79 19.91 -2.47
C SER A 198 -11.98 19.16 -1.85
N LEU A 199 -11.74 18.53 -0.70
CA LEU A 199 -12.72 17.80 0.09
C LEU A 199 -13.07 18.58 1.36
N GLU A 200 -14.32 18.47 1.80
CA GLU A 200 -14.79 19.14 3.01
C GLU A 200 -14.29 18.43 4.28
N PHE A 201 -13.49 19.13 5.09
CA PHE A 201 -13.04 18.67 6.40
C PHE A 201 -13.90 19.26 7.52
N THR A 202 -14.96 18.54 7.91
CA THR A 202 -15.95 19.05 8.87
C THR A 202 -15.50 18.91 10.33
N PRO A 203 -15.97 19.77 11.26
CA PRO A 203 -15.72 19.60 12.70
C PRO A 203 -16.19 18.25 13.24
N GLN A 204 -17.28 17.70 12.69
CA GLN A 204 -17.80 16.39 13.07
C GLN A 204 -16.89 15.25 12.61
N PHE A 205 -16.25 15.39 11.44
CA PHE A 205 -15.24 14.42 11.01
C PHE A 205 -13.98 14.52 11.87
N GLU A 206 -13.51 15.72 12.17
CA GLU A 206 -12.35 15.93 13.04
C GLU A 206 -12.54 15.28 14.42
N ALA A 207 -13.70 15.47 15.05
CA ALA A 207 -14.02 14.84 16.33
C ALA A 207 -13.98 13.30 16.27
N ARG A 208 -14.52 12.71 15.19
CA ARG A 208 -14.46 11.25 14.98
C ARG A 208 -13.03 10.75 14.74
N LEU A 209 -12.23 11.51 13.99
CA LEU A 209 -10.83 11.19 13.74
C LEU A 209 -10.02 11.22 15.04
N ARG A 210 -10.22 12.25 15.88
CA ARG A 210 -9.61 12.35 17.22
C ARG A 210 -9.92 11.13 18.08
N ALA A 211 -11.19 10.78 18.22
CA ALA A 211 -11.62 9.62 18.99
C ALA A 211 -11.03 8.30 18.44
N TYR A 212 -10.92 8.16 17.12
CA TYR A 212 -10.26 7.00 16.51
C TYR A 212 -8.77 6.94 16.86
N LEU A 213 -8.04 8.05 16.73
CA LEU A 213 -6.61 8.12 17.05
C LEU A 213 -6.34 7.78 18.52
N GLU A 214 -7.19 8.25 19.44
CA GLU A 214 -7.14 7.87 20.85
C GLU A 214 -7.33 6.36 21.05
N SER A 215 -8.26 5.74 20.30
CA SER A 215 -8.52 4.30 20.39
C SER A 215 -7.35 3.42 19.94
N VAL A 216 -6.45 3.95 19.10
CA VAL A 216 -5.29 3.23 18.55
C VAL A 216 -3.94 3.69 19.13
N ALA A 217 -3.94 4.63 20.09
CA ALA A 217 -2.74 5.21 20.66
C ALA A 217 -1.79 4.17 21.30
N GLY A 218 -2.29 3.01 21.71
CA GLY A 218 -1.50 1.91 22.27
C GLY A 218 -0.77 1.03 21.24
N TYR A 219 -0.97 1.25 19.94
CA TYR A 219 -0.34 0.43 18.89
C TYR A 219 1.18 0.62 18.86
N GLN A 220 1.91 -0.49 18.87
CA GLN A 220 3.37 -0.51 18.84
C GLN A 220 3.86 -1.02 17.49
N LYS A 221 4.74 -0.23 16.85
CA LYS A 221 5.33 -0.60 15.57
C LYS A 221 6.44 -1.62 15.76
N ASN A 222 6.64 -2.44 14.74
CA ASN A 222 7.81 -3.29 14.67
C ASN A 222 9.09 -2.45 14.72
N ARG A 223 9.98 -2.83 15.63
CA ARG A 223 11.34 -2.32 15.69
C ARG A 223 12.23 -3.26 14.92
N PHE A 224 12.74 -2.79 13.80
CA PHE A 224 13.65 -3.55 12.99
C PHE A 224 15.09 -3.13 13.26
N LYS A 225 16.02 -4.07 13.07
CA LYS A 225 17.46 -3.76 13.08
C LYS A 225 17.79 -2.81 11.91
N LYS A 226 18.88 -2.06 12.06
CA LYS A 226 19.44 -1.28 10.95
C LYS A 226 19.84 -2.25 9.84
N LEU A 227 19.58 -1.87 8.60
CA LEU A 227 20.03 -2.63 7.44
C LEU A 227 21.56 -2.75 7.45
N PRO A 228 22.14 -3.88 7.00
CA PRO A 228 23.57 -3.95 6.70
C PRO A 228 24.05 -2.82 5.76
N ALA A 229 25.33 -2.49 5.78
CA ALA A 229 25.86 -1.34 5.03
C ALA A 229 25.77 -1.53 3.51
N ASP A 230 25.97 -2.75 3.04
CA ASP A 230 25.80 -3.18 1.65
C ASP A 230 24.34 -3.07 1.18
N GLU A 231 23.38 -3.46 2.02
CA GLU A 231 21.96 -3.29 1.71
C GLU A 231 21.54 -1.81 1.70
N GLN A 232 22.03 -0.99 2.63
CA GLN A 232 21.80 0.47 2.61
C GLN A 232 22.31 1.07 1.29
N ALA A 233 23.56 0.76 0.92
CA ALA A 233 24.15 1.25 -0.33
C ALA A 233 23.34 0.81 -1.56
N ARG A 234 22.79 -0.41 -1.55
CA ARG A 234 21.93 -0.90 -2.63
C ARG A 234 20.61 -0.11 -2.71
N VAL A 235 19.96 0.14 -1.56
CA VAL A 235 18.72 0.93 -1.54
C VAL A 235 18.99 2.37 -1.96
N ASP A 236 20.11 2.97 -1.53
CA ASP A 236 20.50 4.32 -1.92
C ASP A 236 20.79 4.43 -3.42
N ALA A 237 21.42 3.42 -4.00
CA ALA A 237 21.68 3.37 -5.44
C ALA A 237 20.38 3.33 -6.27
N VAL A 238 19.34 2.64 -5.80
CA VAL A 238 18.08 2.47 -6.54
C VAL A 238 17.04 3.56 -6.24
N MET A 239 16.93 3.98 -4.97
CA MET A 239 15.87 4.88 -4.49
C MET A 239 16.39 6.23 -4.02
N GLY A 240 17.69 6.52 -4.16
CA GLY A 240 18.29 7.73 -3.59
C GLY A 240 17.77 9.03 -4.19
N ASP A 241 17.36 9.04 -5.46
CA ASP A 241 16.67 10.17 -6.09
C ASP A 241 15.28 10.40 -5.49
N TYR A 242 14.52 9.34 -5.23
CA TYR A 242 13.24 9.42 -4.52
C TYR A 242 13.42 9.83 -3.06
N ALA A 243 14.44 9.33 -2.38
CA ALA A 243 14.80 9.78 -1.03
C ALA A 243 15.01 11.30 -1.00
N ARG A 244 15.76 11.84 -1.97
CA ARG A 244 15.96 13.28 -2.10
C ARG A 244 14.68 14.03 -2.42
N ARG A 245 13.88 13.51 -3.36
CA ARG A 245 12.59 14.09 -3.75
C ARG A 245 11.65 14.23 -2.55
N TRP A 246 11.60 13.23 -1.69
CA TRP A 246 10.74 13.19 -0.51
C TRP A 246 11.32 13.93 0.70
N GLY A 247 12.49 14.58 0.55
CA GLY A 247 13.11 15.37 1.61
C GLY A 247 13.82 14.55 2.69
N TYR A 248 14.30 13.35 2.37
CA TYR A 248 15.14 12.53 3.27
C TYR A 248 16.65 12.72 3.03
N ALA A 249 17.05 13.60 2.10
CA ALA A 249 18.45 13.83 1.73
C ALA A 249 19.33 14.33 2.90
N ASP A 250 18.74 15.14 3.77
CA ASP A 250 19.41 15.78 4.90
C ASP A 250 19.28 14.95 6.19
N ASP A 251 18.49 13.87 6.16
CA ASP A 251 18.30 12.94 7.27
C ASP A 251 19.46 11.93 7.33
N GLY A 252 20.69 12.44 7.39
CA GLY A 252 21.92 11.65 7.66
C GLY A 252 21.90 10.87 8.99
N SER A 253 20.78 10.84 9.71
CA SER A 253 20.62 10.13 10.99
C SER A 253 19.23 9.55 11.28
N ALA A 254 18.32 9.34 10.31
CA ALA A 254 17.01 8.72 10.61
C ALA A 254 17.08 7.19 10.92
N ALA A 255 18.29 6.62 10.99
CA ALA A 255 18.54 5.34 11.63
C ALA A 255 18.62 5.49 13.17
N GLY A 256 17.51 5.88 13.82
CA GLY A 256 17.46 5.90 15.28
C GLY A 256 16.50 6.90 15.90
N LYS A 257 15.20 6.68 15.76
CA LYS A 257 14.25 7.02 16.83
C LYS A 257 13.46 5.78 17.18
N ALA A 258 14.09 4.94 18.00
CA ALA A 258 13.36 4.11 18.93
C ALA A 258 12.91 5.03 20.08
N ALA A 259 11.60 5.28 20.17
CA ALA A 259 10.95 5.63 21.41
C ALA A 259 9.87 4.57 21.66
#